data_AF-A0A7C3JA09-F1
#
_entry.id   AF-A0A7C3JA09-F1
#
_cell.length_a   1.000
_cell.length_b   1.000
_cell.length_c   1.000
_cell.angle_alpha   90.00
_cell.angle_beta   90.00
_cell.angle_gamma   90.00
#
_symmetry.space_group_name_H-M   'P 1'
#
loop_
_entity.id
_entity.type
_entity.pdbx_description
1 polymer ?
#
loop_
_entity_poly.entity_id
_entity_poly.type
_entity_poly.pdbx_seq_one_letter_code
_entity_poly.pdbx_strand_id
1 'polypeptide(L)' 'MEDSPNQSQTSPHSYLFMVRVRAEALGQGQWEWRGQVQHLLTGETRYFRDWPTLVTFLQVWLEAESEQTPK' A
#
# COMPACT_ATOMS: atom_id res chain seq x y z
N MET A 1 -43.07 7.42 15.22
CA MET A 1 -42.51 6.07 15.42
C MET A 1 -41.61 5.83 14.22
N GLU A 2 -40.42 6.39 14.25
CA GLU A 2 -39.44 6.31 13.15
C GLU A 2 -38.06 6.24 13.80
N ASP A 3 -37.64 5.03 14.16
CA ASP A 3 -36.23 4.71 14.30
C ASP A 3 -35.85 3.91 13.06
N SER A 4 -35.42 4.61 12.01
CA SER A 4 -34.71 4.00 10.89
C SER A 4 -33.29 3.69 11.37
N PRO A 5 -32.80 2.45 11.26
CA PRO A 5 -31.42 2.16 11.62
C PRO A 5 -30.52 2.85 10.60
N ASN A 6 -29.74 3.81 11.09
CA ASN A 6 -28.61 4.38 10.37
C ASN A 6 -27.65 3.24 10.06
N GLN A 7 -27.80 2.61 8.89
CA GLN A 7 -26.80 1.71 8.34
C GLN A 7 -25.58 2.58 8.06
N SER A 8 -24.67 2.65 9.03
CA SER A 8 -23.35 3.21 8.87
C SER A 8 -22.71 2.51 7.67
N GLN A 9 -22.79 3.18 6.52
CA GLN A 9 -22.15 2.77 5.29
C GLN A 9 -20.65 2.76 5.57
N THR A 10 -20.09 1.59 5.85
CA THR A 10 -18.65 1.36 5.77
C THR A 10 -18.29 1.57 4.31
N SER A 11 -17.86 2.79 4.00
CA SER A 11 -17.30 3.10 2.69
C SER A 11 -16.06 2.22 2.52
N PRO A 12 -15.88 1.55 1.37
CA PRO A 12 -14.70 0.73 1.16
C PRO A 12 -13.44 1.58 1.35
N HIS A 13 -12.57 1.23 2.29
CA HIS A 13 -11.34 1.97 2.48
C HIS A 13 -10.46 1.78 1.24
N SER A 14 -9.98 2.90 0.71
CA SER A 14 -9.09 2.92 -0.43
C SER A 14 -7.75 3.48 0.01
N TYR A 15 -6.67 2.79 -0.31
CA TYR A 15 -5.30 3.22 -0.03
C TYR A 15 -4.64 3.74 -1.30
N LEU A 16 -3.99 4.88 -1.21
CA LEU A 16 -3.27 5.49 -2.32
C LEU A 16 -1.77 5.36 -2.13
N PHE A 17 -1.10 4.86 -3.16
CA PHE A 17 0.35 4.67 -3.17
C PHE A 17 0.98 5.33 -4.38
N MET A 18 2.17 5.90 -4.19
CA MET A 18 3.06 6.29 -5.28
C MET A 18 4.15 5.23 -5.44
N VAL A 19 4.26 4.67 -6.65
CA VAL A 19 5.33 3.72 -7.01
C VAL A 19 6.30 4.40 -7.97
N ARG A 20 7.59 4.36 -7.66
CA ARG A 20 8.67 4.82 -8.55
C ARG A 20 9.59 3.65 -8.83
N VAL A 21 9.87 3.41 -10.11
CA VAL A 21 10.79 2.36 -10.58
C VAL A 21 11.86 3.02 -11.43
N ARG A 22 13.12 2.76 -11.12
CA ARG A 22 14.27 3.30 -11.84
C ARG A 22 15.32 2.22 -12.08
N ALA A 23 15.89 2.20 -13.28
CA ALA A 23 17.07 1.41 -13.58
C ALA A 23 18.30 2.19 -13.13
N GLU A 24 19.12 1.61 -12.27
CA GLU A 24 20.40 2.16 -11.83
C GLU A 24 21.54 1.33 -12.43
N ALA A 25 22.50 2.01 -13.05
CA ALA A 25 23.73 1.36 -13.53
C ALA A 25 24.63 1.04 -12.34
N LEU A 26 25.03 -0.22 -12.19
CA LEU A 26 25.94 -0.67 -11.14
C LEU A 26 27.41 -0.67 -11.58
N GLY A 27 27.67 -0.32 -12.85
CA GLY A 27 28.98 -0.44 -13.49
C GLY A 27 29.12 -1.76 -14.26
N GLN A 28 30.17 -1.86 -15.08
CA GLN A 28 30.46 -3.07 -15.87
C GLN A 28 29.30 -3.54 -16.78
N GLY A 29 28.45 -2.61 -17.24
CA GLY A 29 27.29 -2.92 -18.07
C GLY A 29 26.11 -3.55 -17.32
N GLN A 30 26.19 -3.67 -15.98
CA GLN A 30 25.11 -4.17 -15.16
C GLN A 30 24.12 -3.07 -14.80
N TRP A 31 22.84 -3.45 -14.81
CA TRP A 31 21.72 -2.60 -14.43
C TRP A 31 20.90 -3.32 -13.36
N GLU A 32 20.47 -2.57 -12.35
CA GLU A 32 19.58 -3.05 -11.31
C GLU A 32 18.32 -2.20 -11.28
N TRP A 33 17.16 -2.86 -11.27
CA TRP A 33 15.89 -2.17 -11.07
C TRP A 33 15.69 -1.92 -9.59
N ARG A 34 15.44 -0.66 -9.24
CA ARG A 34 15.13 -0.24 -7.88
C ARG A 34 13.76 0.41 -7.85
N GLY A 35 12.95 -0.09 -6.94
CA GLY A 35 11.61 0.36 -6.66
C GLY A 35 11.54 1.11 -5.34
N GLN A 36 10.64 2.07 -5.29
CA GLN A 36 10.18 2.72 -4.07
C GLN A 36 8.65 2.75 -4.11
N VAL A 37 8.01 2.34 -3.03
CA VAL A 37 6.56 2.54 -2.81
C VAL A 37 6.38 3.42 -1.59
N GLN A 38 5.48 4.40 -1.70
CA GLN A 38 5.11 5.30 -0.61
C GLN A 38 3.59 5.33 -0.47
N HIS A 39 3.08 5.09 0.74
CA HIS A 39 1.69 5.35 1.07
C HIS A 39 1.47 6.86 1.20
N LEU A 40 0.53 7.42 0.42
CA LEU A 40 0.41 8.88 0.28
C LEU A 40 -0.13 9.58 1.53
N LEU A 41 -0.97 8.92 2.32
CA LEU A 41 -1.58 9.54 3.50
C LEU A 41 -0.66 9.52 4.72
N THR A 42 0.07 8.42 4.93
CA THR A 42 0.98 8.28 6.10
C THR A 42 2.42 8.67 5.78
N GLY A 43 2.79 8.71 4.50
CA GLY A 43 4.17 8.91 4.06
C GLY A 43 5.07 7.68 4.22
N GLU A 44 4.55 6.56 4.76
CA GLU A 44 5.32 5.34 4.97
C GLU A 44 5.88 4.83 3.64
N THR A 45 7.17 4.53 3.64
CA THR A 45 7.93 4.24 2.41
C THR A 45 8.67 2.91 2.55
N ARG A 46 8.64 2.09 1.49
CA ARG A 46 9.45 0.88 1.37
C ARG A 46 10.18 0.84 0.03
N TYR A 47 11.45 0.42 0.07
CA TYR A 47 12.23 0.13 -1.13
C TYR A 47 12.11 -1.35 -1.48
N PHE A 48 12.07 -1.66 -2.77
CA PHE A 48 11.97 -3.02 -3.28
C PHE A 48 12.87 -3.24 -4.49
N ARG A 49 13.33 -4.47 -4.69
CA ARG A 49 14.08 -4.91 -5.88
C ARG A 49 13.33 -5.95 -6.70
N ASP A 50 12.25 -6.48 -6.15
CA ASP A 50 11.44 -7.53 -6.74
C ASP A 50 9.95 -7.25 -6.49
N TRP A 51 9.12 -7.85 -7.33
CA TRP A 51 7.67 -7.69 -7.26
C TRP A 51 7.04 -8.27 -5.98
N PRO A 52 7.44 -9.45 -5.48
CA PRO A 52 6.92 -9.99 -4.22
C PRO A 52 7.03 -9.02 -3.04
N THR A 53 8.16 -8.32 -2.89
CA THR A 53 8.36 -7.34 -1.81
C THR A 53 7.34 -6.19 -1.86
N LEU A 54 6.98 -5.72 -3.06
CA LEU A 54 5.94 -4.70 -3.24
C LEU A 54 4.55 -5.26 -2.89
N VAL A 55 4.23 -6.45 -3.36
CA VAL A 55 2.93 -7.09 -3.07
C VAL A 55 2.75 -7.28 -1.55
N THR A 56 3.76 -7.79 -0.86
CA THR A 56 3.74 -7.94 0.61
C THR A 56 3.53 -6.62 1.33
N PHE A 57 4.13 -5.52 0.84
CA PHE A 57 3.88 -4.20 1.41
C PHE A 57 2.42 -3.78 1.27
N LEU A 58 1.83 -3.94 0.09
CA LEU A 58 0.43 -3.58 -0.16
C LEU A 58 -0.53 -4.45 0.67
N GLN A 59 -0.23 -5.74 0.84
CA GLN A 59 -1.04 -6.68 1.63
C GLN A 59 -1.16 -6.27 3.09
N VAL A 60 -0.09 -5.76 3.72
CA VAL A 60 -0.14 -5.27 5.11
C VAL A 60 -1.22 -4.21 5.31
N TRP A 61 -1.40 -3.31 4.33
CA TRP A 61 -2.44 -2.27 4.40
C TRP A 61 -3.85 -2.82 4.21
N LEU A 62 -4.00 -3.84 3.36
CA LEU A 62 -5.28 -4.51 3.14
C LEU A 62 -5.69 -5.36 4.37
N GLU A 63 -4.72 -5.98 5.05
CA GLU A 63 -4.95 -6.78 6.25
C GLU A 63 -5.19 -5.92 7.50
N ALA A 64 -4.56 -4.74 7.59
CA ALA A 64 -4.79 -3.77 8.67
C ALA A 64 -6.25 -3.25 8.75
N GLU A 65 -7.02 -3.38 7.67
CA GLU A 65 -8.46 -3.11 7.67
C GLU A 65 -9.25 -4.25 8.31
N SER A 66 -8.79 -5.50 8.15
CA SER A 66 -9.48 -6.69 8.65
C SER A 66 -9.43 -6.85 10.18
N GLU A 67 -8.47 -6.20 10.85
CA GLU A 67 -8.34 -6.21 12.32
C GLU A 67 -9.07 -5.03 13.01
N GLN A 68 -9.58 -4.06 12.25
CA GLN A 68 -10.37 -2.94 12.80
C GLN A 68 -11.86 -3.29 12.88
N THR A 69 -12.19 -4.31 13.67
CA THR A 69 -13.57 -4.51 14.15
C THR A 69 -13.67 -3.94 15.56
N PRO A 70 -14.16 -2.71 15.79
CA PRO A 70 -14.52 -2.30 17.14
C PRO A 70 -15.82 -3.03 17.53
N LYS A 71 -15.76 -3.68 18.68
CA LYS A 71 -16.88 -4.28 19.41
C LYS A 71 -17.86 -3.21 19.91
#